data_AF-A0A9Q0UVJ2-F1
#
_entry.id   AF-A0A9Q0UVJ2-F1
#
_cell.length_a   1.000
_cell.length_b   1.000
_cell.length_c   1.000
_cell.angle_alpha   90.00
_cell.angle_beta   90.00
_cell.angle_gamma   90.00
#
_symmetry.space_group_name_H-M   'P 1'
#
loop_
_entity.id
_entity.type
_entity.pdbx_description
1 polymer ?
#
loop_
_entity_poly.entity_id
_entity_poly.type
_entity_poly.pdbx_seq_one_letter_code
_entity_poly.pdbx_strand_id
1 'polypeptide(L)' 'MYITGELQFLPTPNTTCKDGFTWLESINSNPNVAVGAVLGGPFLNETCIDSRNNWMQAEPTTVLSLSVSSPA' A
#
# COMPACT_ATOMS: atom_id res chain seq x y z
N MET A 1 14.56 -42.36 12.02
CA MET A 1 14.47 -42.53 13.49
C MET A 1 15.14 -41.30 14.08
N TYR A 2 14.43 -40.28 14.57
CA TYR A 2 13.29 -40.28 15.47
C TYR A 2 12.00 -39.76 14.81
N ILE A 3 10.94 -40.53 14.99
CA ILE A 3 9.55 -40.17 14.69
C ILE A 3 8.91 -40.12 16.08
N THR A 4 8.76 -38.92 16.65
CA THR A 4 7.80 -38.52 17.70
C THR A 4 8.22 -37.14 18.23
N GLY A 5 7.69 -36.09 17.62
CA GLY A 5 7.77 -34.73 18.13
C GLY A 5 6.62 -33.96 17.50
N GLU A 6 5.73 -33.41 18.32
CA GLU A 6 4.62 -32.58 17.88
C GLU A 6 5.05 -31.63 16.76
N LEU A 7 4.29 -31.60 15.67
CA LEU A 7 4.27 -30.41 14.83
C LEU A 7 3.73 -29.29 15.72
N GLN A 8 4.63 -28.53 16.35
CA GLN A 8 4.30 -27.19 16.79
C GLN A 8 3.93 -26.43 15.51
N PHE A 9 2.65 -26.49 15.15
CA PHE A 9 2.05 -25.52 14.26
C PHE A 9 2.38 -24.18 14.88
N LEU A 10 3.32 -23.46 14.28
CA LEU A 10 3.52 -22.05 14.55
C LEU A 10 2.11 -21.44 14.60
N PRO A 11 1.71 -20.78 15.70
CA PRO A 11 0.37 -20.23 15.80
C PRO A 11 0.16 -19.40 14.54
N THR A 12 -0.84 -19.79 13.73
CA THR A 12 -1.26 -18.96 12.62
C THR A 12 -1.47 -17.58 13.23
N PRO A 13 -0.74 -16.55 12.77
CA PRO A 13 -0.93 -15.23 13.34
C PRO A 13 -2.43 -14.96 13.27
N ASN A 14 -3.04 -14.52 14.39
CA ASN A 14 -4.48 -14.30 14.51
C ASN A 14 -4.91 -13.09 13.66
N THR A 15 -4.45 -13.02 12.40
CA THR A 15 -4.76 -11.98 11.46
C THR A 15 -6.16 -12.23 10.97
N THR A 16 -7.12 -11.48 11.49
CA THR A 16 -8.45 -11.45 10.88
C THR A 16 -8.35 -10.82 9.50
N CYS A 17 -9.31 -11.10 8.62
CA CYS A 17 -9.38 -10.50 7.27
C CYS A 17 -9.31 -8.96 7.30
N LYS A 18 -9.64 -8.34 8.44
CA LYS A 18 -9.66 -6.88 8.60
C LYS A 18 -8.42 -6.28 9.25
N ASP A 19 -7.51 -7.08 9.81
CA ASP A 19 -6.38 -6.54 10.59
C ASP A 19 -5.45 -5.65 9.74
N GLY A 20 -5.42 -5.89 8.43
CA GLY A 20 -4.69 -5.06 7.47
C GLY A 20 -5.25 -3.65 7.26
N PHE A 21 -6.54 -3.40 7.53
CA PHE A 21 -7.15 -2.06 7.39
C PHE A 21 -6.57 -1.04 8.37
N THR A 22 -5.90 -1.50 9.43
CA THR A 22 -5.10 -0.64 10.33
C THR A 22 -4.12 0.25 9.55
N TRP A 23 -3.55 -0.24 8.45
CA TRP A 23 -2.64 0.54 7.61
C TRP A 23 -3.35 1.50 6.65
N LEU A 24 -4.57 1.17 6.23
CA LEU A 24 -5.41 2.05 5.42
C LEU A 24 -5.88 3.26 6.25
N GLU A 25 -6.25 3.02 7.50
CA GLU A 25 -6.78 4.03 8.44
C GLU A 25 -5.68 4.77 9.23
N SER A 26 -4.43 4.30 9.14
CA SER A 26 -3.29 4.92 9.82
C SER A 26 -3.01 6.33 9.29
N ILE A 27 -2.91 7.29 10.21
CA ILE A 27 -2.41 8.66 9.93
C ILE A 27 -0.89 8.71 9.71
N ASN A 28 -0.18 7.64 10.06
CA ASN A 28 1.26 7.55 9.84
C ASN A 28 1.57 7.29 8.35
N SER A 29 2.71 7.81 7.91
CA SER A 29 3.25 7.60 6.56
C SER A 29 3.39 6.13 6.19
N ASN A 30 3.49 5.85 4.89
CA ASN A 30 3.63 4.48 4.41
C ASN A 30 4.93 3.82 4.91
N PRO A 31 4.85 2.63 5.55
CA PRO A 31 6.05 1.94 6.03
C PRO A 31 7.01 1.59 4.88
N ASN A 32 6.50 1.43 3.66
CA ASN A 32 7.29 1.23 2.45
C ASN A 32 7.22 2.46 1.53
N VAL A 33 8.35 2.85 0.97
CA VAL A 33 8.44 3.94 -0.01
C VAL A 33 8.16 3.41 -1.42
N ALA A 34 7.13 3.96 -2.08
CA ALA A 34 6.77 3.60 -3.45
C ALA A 34 7.58 4.42 -4.47
N VAL A 35 8.85 4.04 -4.68
CA VAL A 35 9.75 4.73 -5.60
C VAL A 35 9.24 4.62 -7.04
N GLY A 36 9.16 5.75 -7.76
CA GLY A 36 8.71 5.79 -9.16
C GLY A 36 7.19 5.78 -9.36
N ALA A 37 6.40 5.76 -8.27
CA ALA A 37 4.97 5.94 -8.34
C ALA A 37 4.63 7.39 -8.71
N VAL A 38 3.82 7.56 -9.76
CA VAL A 38 3.23 8.84 -10.12
C VAL A 38 1.77 8.82 -9.65
N LEU A 39 1.38 9.84 -8.90
CA LEU A 39 0.04 10.01 -8.35
C LEU A 39 -0.83 10.88 -9.26
N GLY A 40 -2.15 10.79 -9.12
CA GLY A 40 -3.13 11.46 -9.98
C GLY A 40 -3.00 12.99 -10.06
N GLY A 41 -2.44 13.63 -9.03
CA GLY A 41 -2.09 15.05 -9.04
C GLY A 41 -3.06 15.97 -8.29
N PRO A 42 -2.76 17.28 -8.24
CA PRO A 42 -3.53 18.26 -7.48
C PRO A 42 -4.89 18.58 -8.12
N PHE A 43 -5.81 19.11 -7.31
CA PHE A 43 -7.05 19.70 -7.79
C PHE A 43 -6.80 21.04 -8.51
N LEU A 44 -7.84 21.58 -9.15
CA LEU A 44 -7.82 22.88 -9.87
C LEU A 44 -7.34 24.07 -9.02
N ASN A 45 -7.35 23.95 -7.71
CA ASN A 45 -6.85 24.95 -6.75
C ASN A 45 -5.42 24.65 -6.26
N GLU A 46 -4.66 23.83 -6.99
CA GLU A 46 -3.29 23.41 -6.66
C GLU A 46 -3.16 22.66 -5.32
N THR A 47 -4.26 22.16 -4.75
CA THR A 47 -4.22 21.40 -3.49
C THR A 47 -4.12 19.90 -3.73
N CYS A 48 -3.31 19.23 -2.91
CA CYS A 48 -3.21 17.77 -2.83
C CYS A 48 -3.33 17.36 -1.36
N ILE A 49 -4.30 16.49 -1.05
CA ILE A 49 -4.43 15.90 0.27
C ILE A 49 -3.78 14.52 0.22
N ASP A 50 -2.62 14.38 0.87
CA ASP A 50 -1.92 13.11 1.05
C ASP A 50 -2.67 12.23 2.05
N SER A 51 -3.68 11.52 1.55
CA SER A 51 -4.52 10.60 2.30
C SER A 51 -4.74 9.34 1.48
N ARG A 52 -4.56 8.18 2.11
CA ARG A 52 -4.79 6.87 1.48
C ARG A 52 -6.24 6.65 1.04
N ASN A 53 -7.18 7.40 1.61
CA ASN A 53 -8.59 7.34 1.24
C ASN A 53 -8.96 8.35 0.14
N ASN A 54 -8.00 9.15 -0.33
CA ASN A 54 -8.20 10.11 -1.42
C ASN A 54 -7.82 9.50 -2.76
N TRP A 55 -8.63 8.55 -3.21
CA TRP A 55 -8.40 7.79 -4.44
C TRP A 55 -8.35 8.67 -5.71
N MET A 56 -8.86 9.90 -5.67
CA MET A 56 -8.77 10.79 -6.83
C MET A 56 -7.36 11.35 -7.03
N GLN A 57 -6.60 11.56 -5.95
CA GLN A 57 -5.30 12.22 -5.99
C GLN A 57 -4.14 11.30 -5.64
N ALA A 58 -4.37 10.31 -4.78
CA ALA A 58 -3.35 9.46 -4.19
C ALA A 58 -3.26 8.07 -4.85
N GLU A 59 -3.96 7.81 -5.96
CA GLU A 59 -3.87 6.53 -6.67
C GLU A 59 -2.63 6.47 -7.57
N PRO A 60 -1.69 5.56 -7.29
CA PRO A 60 -0.64 5.22 -8.25
C PRO A 60 -1.21 4.23 -9.27
N THR A 61 -1.20 4.60 -10.55
CA THR A 61 -1.61 3.67 -11.63
C THR A 61 -0.47 3.44 -12.61
N THR A 62 -0.28 2.20 -13.04
CA THR A 62 0.76 1.81 -14.02
C THR A 62 0.72 2.65 -15.29
N VAL A 63 -0.47 2.97 -15.83
CA VAL A 63 -0.59 3.81 -17.03
C VAL A 63 -0.04 5.22 -16.81
N LEU A 64 -0.16 5.77 -15.60
CA LEU A 64 0.33 7.10 -15.25
C LEU A 64 1.86 7.12 -15.13
N SER A 65 2.44 6.09 -14.52
CA SER A 65 3.89 5.92 -14.47
C SER A 65 4.49 5.68 -15.87
N LEU A 66 3.83 4.86 -16.71
CA LEU A 66 4.29 4.57 -18.07
C LEU A 66 4.27 5.80 -18.97
N SER A 67 3.20 6.60 -18.91
CA SER A 67 3.07 7.82 -19.72
C SER A 67 4.16 8.85 -19.38
N VAL A 68 4.53 8.98 -18.10
CA VAL A 68 5.60 9.88 -17.66
C VAL A 68 7.00 9.33 -17.95
N SER A 69 7.16 8.01 -17.95
CA SER A 69 8.45 7.35 -18.25
C SER A 69 8.76 7.22 -19.74
N SER A 70 7.77 7.44 -20.61
CA SER A 70 7.95 7.34 -22.05
C SER A 70 8.66 8.60 -22.57
N PRO A 71 9.81 8.48 -23.25
CA PRO A 71 10.44 9.63 -23.88
C PRO A 71 9.54 10.18 -24.99
N ALA A 72 9.47 11.51 -25.08
CA ALA A 72 8.81 12.23 -26.16
C ALA A 72 9.49 12.00 -27.51
#